data_AF-A0AAW4L1Y8-F1
#
_entry.id   AF-A0AAW4L1Y8-F1
#
_cell.length_a   1.000
_cell.length_b   1.000
_cell.length_c   1.000
_cell.angle_alpha   90.00
_cell.angle_beta   90.00
_cell.angle_gamma   90.00
#
_symmetry.space_group_name_H-M   'P 1'
#
loop_
_entity.id
_entity.type
_entity.pdbx_description
1 polymer ?
#
loop_
_entity_poly.entity_id
_entity_poly.type
_entity_poly.pdbx_seq_one_letter_code
_entity_poly.pdbx_strand_id
1 'polypeptide(L)'
;MVERFWKLLTSTRFALALFGILSVMSILGTLPGLEAIYRQPFFRVMVGLLGFSTLACTLQKRKSLRWPVLVIHSGVVITLIGGMLSWLGYVATVNAYEGDTVETFFRWDIEKDVPLGFKLTIDRITTDFYPVPVKVGVMRGEEKKELFTLKTGEFFKLDQYSIRADRLEPVSEKLSLTVFRNGEKIGTTDTEGMAALPAEFPYRFKLVAFQDPVLRRMWVDLSLAEKGQAVVKGTSEINAPLQWQGLSIFNTRISYDPAGRKFAGIQVVKDPGRPLVFAGMIITSLGGLFAFARRKVWG
;
A
#
# COMPACT_ATOMS: atom_id res chain seq x y z
N MET A 1 43.26 -8.91 -27.56
CA MET A 1 42.06 -9.34 -26.82
C MET A 1 41.17 -8.16 -26.44
N VAL A 2 41.73 -7.10 -25.84
CA VAL A 2 41.02 -5.88 -25.40
C VAL A 2 40.24 -5.17 -26.52
N GLU A 3 40.83 -4.97 -27.70
CA GLU A 3 40.12 -4.29 -28.81
C GLU A 3 38.89 -5.06 -29.33
N ARG A 4 38.97 -6.39 -29.40
CA ARG A 4 37.84 -7.23 -29.82
C ARG A 4 36.70 -7.15 -28.81
N PHE A 5 37.06 -7.15 -27.52
CA PHE A 5 36.10 -7.01 -26.42
C PHE A 5 35.43 -5.64 -26.43
N TRP A 6 36.19 -4.55 -26.62
CA TRP A 6 35.64 -3.20 -26.73
C TRP A 6 34.70 -3.06 -27.94
N LYS A 7 35.09 -3.59 -29.11
CA LYS A 7 34.23 -3.62 -30.31
C LYS A 7 32.93 -4.38 -30.10
N LEU A 8 32.95 -5.44 -29.30
CA LEU A 8 31.74 -6.19 -28.94
C LEU A 8 30.82 -5.34 -28.04
N LEU A 9 31.36 -4.73 -26.99
CA LEU A 9 30.60 -3.91 -26.04
C LEU A 9 30.01 -2.63 -26.66
N THR A 10 30.64 -2.07 -27.69
CA THR A 10 30.13 -0.91 -28.42
C THR A 10 29.32 -1.29 -29.68
N SER A 11 28.97 -2.57 -29.85
CA SER A 11 28.17 -3.06 -30.96
C SER A 11 26.67 -2.90 -30.69
N THR A 12 25.95 -2.27 -31.62
CA THR A 12 24.48 -2.16 -31.54
C THR A 12 23.81 -3.52 -31.61
N ARG A 13 24.38 -4.48 -32.35
CA ARG A 13 23.87 -5.86 -32.43
C ARG A 13 23.97 -6.57 -31.07
N PHE A 14 25.06 -6.33 -30.34
CA PHE A 14 25.26 -6.90 -29.01
C PHE A 14 24.25 -6.32 -28.01
N ALA A 15 24.07 -5.00 -27.99
CA ALA A 15 23.06 -4.35 -27.15
C ALA A 15 21.63 -4.87 -27.42
N LEU A 16 21.26 -5.04 -28.70
CA LEU A 16 19.95 -5.58 -29.08
C LEU A 16 19.77 -7.04 -28.68
N ALA A 17 20.82 -7.86 -28.79
CA ALA A 17 20.80 -9.25 -28.31
C ALA A 17 20.59 -9.32 -26.79
N LEU A 18 21.34 -8.51 -26.02
CA LEU A 18 21.15 -8.39 -24.57
C LEU A 18 19.72 -7.97 -24.21
N PHE A 19 19.19 -6.95 -24.90
CA PHE A 19 17.82 -6.50 -24.69
C PHE A 19 16.79 -7.59 -24.99
N GLY A 20 16.96 -8.35 -26.08
CA GLY A 20 16.09 -9.47 -26.44
C GLY A 20 16.10 -10.58 -25.39
N ILE A 21 17.28 -10.98 -24.92
CA ILE A 21 17.44 -11.99 -23.85
C ILE A 21 16.78 -11.50 -22.56
N LEU A 22 17.07 -10.27 -22.13
CA LEU A 22 16.46 -9.68 -20.93
C LEU A 22 14.94 -9.55 -21.05
N SER A 23 14.43 -9.23 -22.24
CA SER A 23 12.98 -9.15 -22.47
C SER A 23 12.32 -10.52 -22.31
N VAL A 24 12.89 -11.58 -22.88
CA VAL A 24 12.38 -12.95 -22.71
C VAL A 24 12.45 -13.37 -21.24
N MET A 25 13.58 -13.14 -20.57
CA MET A 25 13.73 -13.43 -19.14
C MET A 25 12.72 -12.68 -18.28
N SER A 26 12.44 -11.41 -18.60
CA SER A 26 11.47 -10.60 -17.84
C SER A 26 10.04 -11.08 -18.08
N ILE A 27 9.70 -11.48 -19.31
CA ILE A 27 8.39 -12.09 -19.60
C ILE A 27 8.23 -13.38 -18.80
N LEU A 28 9.22 -14.28 -18.83
CA LEU A 28 9.19 -15.52 -18.07
C LEU A 28 9.13 -15.27 -16.56
N GLY A 29 9.93 -14.34 -16.04
CA GLY A 29 9.96 -14.00 -14.62
C GLY A 29 8.68 -13.33 -14.10
N THR A 30 7.80 -12.87 -15.00
CA THR A 30 6.48 -12.33 -14.64
C THR A 30 5.43 -13.43 -14.44
N LEU A 31 5.71 -14.66 -14.91
CA LEU A 31 4.81 -15.79 -14.69
C LEU A 31 4.87 -16.26 -13.23
N PRO A 32 3.72 -16.62 -12.62
CA PRO A 32 3.69 -17.13 -11.26
C PRO A 32 4.63 -18.33 -11.06
N GLY A 33 5.48 -18.27 -10.04
CA GLY A 33 6.45 -19.32 -9.70
C GLY A 33 7.81 -19.21 -10.40
N LEU A 34 8.00 -18.26 -11.33
CA LEU A 34 9.28 -18.01 -12.01
C LEU A 34 9.94 -16.69 -11.57
N GLU A 35 9.44 -16.05 -10.52
CA GLU A 35 9.93 -14.76 -10.02
C GLU A 35 11.41 -14.83 -9.56
N ALA A 36 11.87 -16.04 -9.23
CA ALA A 36 13.26 -16.32 -8.87
C ALA A 36 14.26 -15.91 -9.96
N ILE A 37 13.83 -15.80 -11.24
CA ILE A 37 14.67 -15.33 -12.35
C ILE A 37 15.29 -13.96 -12.03
N TYR A 38 14.54 -13.04 -11.42
CA TYR A 38 15.03 -11.70 -11.07
C TYR A 38 16.06 -11.69 -9.93
N ARG A 39 16.10 -12.76 -9.13
CA ARG A 39 17.08 -12.92 -8.04
C ARG A 39 18.40 -13.52 -8.52
N GLN A 40 18.41 -14.15 -9.70
CA GLN A 40 19.61 -14.80 -10.23
C GLN A 40 20.72 -13.78 -10.56
N PRO A 41 21.98 -14.03 -10.15
CA PRO A 41 23.11 -13.14 -10.46
C PRO A 41 23.26 -12.90 -11.97
N PHE A 42 22.93 -13.89 -12.79
CA PHE A 42 22.98 -13.80 -14.25
C PHE A 42 22.10 -12.66 -14.79
N PHE A 43 20.86 -12.52 -14.29
CA PHE A 43 19.97 -11.43 -14.71
C PHE A 43 20.59 -10.06 -14.37
N ARG A 44 21.18 -9.93 -13.17
CA ARG A 44 21.85 -8.70 -12.73
C ARG A 44 23.02 -8.32 -13.63
N VAL A 45 23.86 -9.30 -13.98
CA VAL A 45 24.99 -9.11 -14.88
C VAL A 45 24.51 -8.69 -16.27
N MET A 46 23.45 -9.29 -16.79
CA MET A 46 22.87 -8.92 -18.09
C MET A 46 22.36 -7.46 -18.09
N VAL A 47 21.65 -7.03 -17.04
CA VAL A 47 21.20 -5.64 -16.88
C VAL A 47 22.39 -4.68 -16.85
N GLY A 48 23.43 -4.99 -16.07
CA GLY A 48 24.65 -4.18 -16.00
C GLY A 48 25.39 -4.09 -17.34
N LEU A 49 25.51 -5.21 -18.06
CA LEU A 49 26.12 -5.25 -19.39
C LEU A 49 25.32 -4.44 -20.43
N LEU A 50 23.98 -4.49 -20.38
CA LEU A 50 23.14 -3.67 -21.24
C LEU A 50 23.33 -2.17 -20.95
N GLY A 51 23.38 -1.80 -19.68
CA GLY A 51 23.64 -0.42 -19.25
C GLY A 51 25.01 0.08 -19.73
N PHE A 52 26.05 -0.71 -19.50
CA PHE A 52 27.41 -0.40 -19.95
C PHE A 52 27.50 -0.32 -21.47
N SER A 53 26.93 -1.28 -22.20
CA SER A 53 26.94 -1.29 -23.66
C SER A 53 26.21 -0.07 -24.24
N THR A 54 25.04 0.27 -23.70
CA THR A 54 24.27 1.47 -24.10
C THR A 54 25.09 2.74 -23.87
N LEU A 55 25.73 2.87 -22.70
CA LEU A 55 26.59 4.01 -22.40
C LEU A 55 27.79 4.09 -23.34
N ALA A 56 28.51 2.99 -23.55
CA ALA A 56 29.68 2.92 -24.42
C ALA A 56 29.34 3.24 -25.88
N CYS A 57 28.25 2.67 -26.42
CA CYS A 57 27.73 2.98 -27.75
C CYS A 57 27.40 4.48 -27.89
N THR A 58 26.75 5.05 -26.87
CA THR A 58 26.34 6.46 -26.86
C THR A 58 27.55 7.39 -26.85
N LEU A 59 28.55 7.10 -26.01
CA LEU A 59 29.78 7.88 -25.93
C LEU A 59 30.58 7.80 -27.23
N GLN A 60 30.70 6.62 -27.84
CA GLN A 60 31.39 6.44 -29.12
C GLN A 60 30.74 7.24 -30.26
N LYS A 61 29.40 7.28 -30.29
CA LYS A 61 28.63 7.93 -31.34
C LYS A 61 28.13 9.33 -30.98
N ARG A 62 28.58 9.92 -29.87
CA ARG A 62 28.01 11.16 -29.28
C ARG A 62 27.93 12.35 -30.26
N LYS A 63 28.90 12.46 -31.18
CA LYS A 63 28.95 13.54 -32.19
C LYS A 63 27.99 13.33 -33.35
N SER A 64 27.57 12.08 -33.60
CA SER A 64 26.68 11.70 -34.69
C SER A 64 25.22 11.59 -34.23
N LEU A 65 24.99 11.33 -32.94
CA LEU A 65 23.67 11.21 -32.35
C LEU A 65 23.00 12.58 -32.20
N ARG A 66 21.71 12.64 -32.54
CA ARG A 66 20.89 13.83 -32.28
C ARG A 66 20.72 14.02 -30.78
N TRP A 67 20.67 15.28 -30.32
CA TRP A 67 20.53 15.58 -28.90
C TRP A 67 19.33 14.89 -28.20
N PRO A 68 18.13 14.71 -28.81
CA PRO A 68 17.03 14.02 -28.12
C PRO A 68 17.34 12.54 -27.88
N VAL A 69 18.12 11.92 -28.78
CA VAL A 69 18.56 10.52 -28.63
C VAL A 69 19.54 10.40 -27.46
N LEU A 70 20.41 11.40 -27.26
CA LEU A 70 21.29 11.46 -26.09
C LEU A 70 20.46 11.51 -24.80
N VAL A 71 19.41 12.33 -24.75
CA VAL A 71 18.49 12.41 -23.60
C VAL A 71 17.81 11.07 -23.33
N ILE A 72 17.27 10.42 -24.37
CA ILE A 72 16.65 9.09 -24.25
C ILE A 72 17.65 8.08 -23.67
N HIS A 73 18.86 7.99 -24.23
CA HIS A 73 19.86 7.04 -23.75
C HIS A 73 20.33 7.35 -22.34
N SER A 74 20.49 8.62 -21.97
CA SER A 74 20.77 9.02 -20.59
C SER A 74 19.67 8.57 -19.64
N GLY A 75 18.40 8.75 -20.00
CA GLY A 75 17.26 8.28 -19.22
C GLY A 75 17.27 6.76 -19.04
N VAL A 76 17.51 6.00 -20.12
CA VAL A 76 17.63 4.53 -20.07
C VAL A 76 18.77 4.09 -19.14
N VAL A 77 19.96 4.70 -19.26
CA VAL A 77 21.10 4.37 -18.39
C VAL A 77 20.79 4.67 -16.92
N ILE A 78 20.17 5.82 -16.63
CA ILE A 78 19.75 6.18 -15.27
C ILE A 78 18.73 5.17 -14.72
N THR A 79 17.76 4.74 -15.54
CA THR A 79 16.79 3.71 -15.15
C THR A 79 17.47 2.37 -14.83
N LEU A 80 18.43 1.94 -15.64
CA LEU A 80 19.17 0.69 -15.41
C LEU A 80 20.03 0.77 -14.14
N ILE A 81 20.68 1.91 -13.88
CA ILE A 81 21.40 2.16 -12.62
C ILE A 81 20.44 2.12 -11.44
N GLY A 82 19.27 2.75 -11.56
CA GLY A 82 18.21 2.69 -10.55
C GLY A 82 17.81 1.25 -10.22
N GLY A 83 17.49 0.45 -11.23
CA GLY A 83 17.17 -0.97 -11.04
C GLY A 83 18.30 -1.78 -10.38
N MET A 84 19.56 -1.45 -10.69
CA MET A 84 20.70 -2.07 -10.01
C MET A 84 20.79 -1.68 -8.52
N LEU A 85 20.55 -0.42 -8.19
CA LEU A 85 20.54 0.05 -6.80
C LEU A 85 19.35 -0.54 -6.02
N SER A 86 18.20 -0.78 -6.66
CA SER A 86 17.05 -1.43 -6.01
C SER A 86 17.39 -2.79 -5.41
N TRP A 87 18.40 -3.51 -5.92
CA TRP A 87 18.89 -4.76 -5.30
C TRP A 87 19.59 -4.59 -3.95
N LEU A 88 19.99 -3.37 -3.57
CA LEU A 88 20.48 -3.06 -2.21
C LEU A 88 19.32 -2.84 -1.22
N GLY A 89 18.09 -2.83 -1.74
CA GLY A 89 16.86 -2.74 -0.99
C GLY A 89 16.45 -4.07 -0.37
N TYR A 90 15.31 -4.04 0.34
CA TYR A 90 14.67 -5.23 0.89
C TYR A 90 13.19 -4.96 1.15
N VAL A 91 12.45 -6.06 1.28
CA VAL A 91 11.08 -6.08 1.76
C VAL A 91 11.05 -6.90 3.04
N ALA A 92 10.55 -6.30 4.11
CA ALA A 92 10.35 -6.95 5.40
C ALA A 92 8.88 -6.83 5.82
N THR A 93 8.33 -7.86 6.47
CA THR A 93 6.93 -7.88 6.89
C THR A 93 6.76 -8.33 8.33
N VAL A 94 5.71 -7.85 8.96
CA VAL A 94 5.28 -8.28 10.30
C VAL A 94 3.76 -8.16 10.42
N ASN A 95 3.14 -9.09 11.12
CA ASN A 95 1.76 -8.92 11.59
C ASN A 95 1.82 -8.52 13.06
N ALA A 96 1.14 -7.43 13.42
CA ALA A 96 1.16 -6.90 14.78
C ALA A 96 -0.24 -6.44 15.20
N TYR A 97 -0.55 -6.59 16.48
CA TYR A 97 -1.81 -6.17 17.09
C TYR A 97 -1.72 -4.72 17.56
N GLU A 98 -2.88 -4.10 17.79
CA GLU A 98 -2.93 -2.76 18.38
C GLU A 98 -2.28 -2.77 19.78
N GLY A 99 -1.37 -1.83 20.02
CA GLY A 99 -0.54 -1.75 21.24
C GLY A 99 0.80 -2.49 21.15
N ASP A 100 1.00 -3.37 20.17
CA ASP A 100 2.27 -4.11 20.03
C ASP A 100 3.42 -3.18 19.68
N THR A 101 4.60 -3.50 20.22
CA THR A 101 5.87 -2.91 19.80
C THR A 101 6.76 -4.01 19.23
N VAL A 102 7.15 -3.88 17.97
CA VAL A 102 7.94 -4.86 17.23
C VAL A 102 9.29 -4.30 16.83
N GLU A 103 10.33 -5.13 16.95
CA GLU A 103 11.71 -4.78 16.57
C GLU A 103 12.26 -5.71 15.48
N THR A 104 11.67 -6.90 15.34
CA THR A 104 12.06 -7.96 14.41
C THR A 104 11.04 -8.11 13.30
N PHE A 105 11.53 -8.27 12.07
CA PHE A 105 10.71 -8.37 10.86
C PHE A 105 11.21 -9.50 9.97
N PHE A 106 10.29 -10.21 9.34
CA PHE A 106 10.64 -11.25 8.38
C PHE A 106 11.08 -10.63 7.06
N ARG A 107 12.36 -10.79 6.69
CA ARG A 107 12.91 -10.32 5.42
C ARG A 107 12.80 -11.37 4.33
N TRP A 108 12.10 -11.05 3.24
CA TRP A 108 11.81 -11.97 2.13
C TRP A 108 12.99 -12.26 1.21
N ASP A 109 14.05 -11.47 1.26
CA ASP A 109 15.24 -11.66 0.43
C ASP A 109 16.25 -12.64 1.04
N ILE A 110 16.26 -12.75 2.38
CA ILE A 110 17.11 -13.67 3.14
C ILE A 110 16.33 -14.75 3.91
N GLU A 111 15.00 -14.67 3.88
CA GLU A 111 14.04 -15.60 4.50
C GLU A 111 14.26 -15.79 6.01
N LYS A 112 14.52 -14.68 6.72
CA LYS A 112 14.80 -14.67 8.16
C LYS A 112 14.18 -13.48 8.87
N ASP A 113 13.79 -13.70 10.12
CA ASP A 113 13.49 -12.62 11.05
C ASP A 113 14.76 -11.89 11.45
N VAL A 114 14.80 -10.58 11.25
CA VAL A 114 15.95 -9.75 11.61
C VAL A 114 15.52 -8.44 12.26
N PRO A 115 16.32 -7.88 13.17
CA PRO A 115 16.12 -6.53 13.66
C PRO A 115 16.45 -5.52 12.58
N LEU A 116 15.58 -4.52 12.37
CA LEU A 116 15.80 -3.45 11.38
C LEU A 116 16.46 -2.19 11.95
N GLY A 117 16.78 -2.18 13.25
CA GLY A 117 17.44 -1.06 13.93
C GLY A 117 16.50 -0.01 14.50
N PHE A 118 15.18 -0.19 14.39
CA PHE A 118 14.17 0.68 14.98
C PHE A 118 13.04 -0.15 15.60
N LYS A 119 12.29 0.47 16.52
CA LYS A 119 11.06 -0.06 17.08
C LYS A 119 9.88 0.51 16.32
N LEU A 120 8.92 -0.34 15.99
CA LEU A 120 7.64 0.04 15.41
C LEU A 120 6.54 -0.30 16.41
N THR A 121 5.76 0.69 16.82
CA THR A 121 4.60 0.50 17.68
C THR A 121 3.32 0.72 16.87
N ILE A 122 2.37 -0.20 17.00
CA ILE A 122 1.03 -0.06 16.41
C ILE A 122 0.16 0.72 17.39
N ASP A 123 -0.03 2.01 17.15
CA ASP A 123 -0.80 2.85 18.06
C ASP A 123 -2.30 2.59 17.93
N ARG A 124 -2.79 2.45 16.69
CA ARG A 124 -4.21 2.21 16.42
C ARG A 124 -4.46 1.59 15.06
N ILE A 125 -5.38 0.63 14.98
CA ILE A 125 -5.81 -0.02 13.74
C ILE A 125 -7.24 0.40 13.42
N THR A 126 -7.43 1.23 12.39
CA THR A 126 -8.74 1.79 12.08
C THR A 126 -9.28 1.35 10.72
N THR A 127 -10.58 1.03 10.71
CA THR A 127 -11.36 0.68 9.52
C THR A 127 -12.59 1.59 9.47
N ASP A 128 -12.82 2.22 8.33
CA ASP A 128 -14.00 3.04 8.04
C ASP A 128 -14.80 2.38 6.92
N PHE A 129 -16.12 2.32 7.09
CA PHE A 129 -17.05 1.67 6.17
C PHE A 129 -17.98 2.72 5.56
N TYR A 130 -18.46 2.47 4.34
CA TYR A 130 -19.59 3.23 3.81
C TYR A 130 -20.85 3.00 4.66
N PRO A 131 -21.82 3.94 4.66
CA PRO A 131 -23.10 3.76 5.31
C PRO A 131 -23.73 2.40 4.99
N VAL A 132 -23.85 1.55 6.02
CA VAL A 132 -24.27 0.16 5.86
C VAL A 132 -25.78 0.07 6.02
N PRO A 133 -26.51 -0.48 5.04
CA PRO A 133 -27.92 -0.80 5.21
C PRO A 133 -28.11 -1.83 6.33
N VAL A 134 -28.88 -1.45 7.35
CA VAL A 134 -29.20 -2.24 8.53
C VAL A 134 -30.70 -2.34 8.71
N LYS A 135 -31.14 -3.46 9.27
CA LYS A 135 -32.52 -3.70 9.69
C LYS A 135 -32.53 -3.86 11.20
N VAL A 136 -33.17 -2.93 11.89
CA VAL A 136 -33.22 -2.86 13.35
C VAL A 136 -34.61 -3.23 13.84
N GLY A 137 -34.71 -4.24 14.69
CA GLY A 137 -35.92 -4.60 15.41
C GLY A 137 -36.01 -3.83 16.72
N VAL A 138 -37.18 -3.26 16.99
CA VAL A 138 -37.51 -2.58 18.23
C VAL A 138 -38.39 -3.50 19.07
N MET A 139 -37.96 -3.74 20.31
CA MET A 139 -38.66 -4.56 21.28
C MET A 139 -39.12 -3.70 22.46
N ARG A 140 -40.28 -3.99 23.03
CA ARG A 140 -40.75 -3.45 24.32
C ARG A 140 -40.99 -4.63 25.25
N GLY A 141 -40.09 -4.84 26.21
CA GLY A 141 -40.03 -6.13 26.90
C GLY A 141 -39.71 -7.25 25.92
N GLU A 142 -40.52 -8.30 25.89
CA GLU A 142 -40.38 -9.44 24.96
C GLU A 142 -41.16 -9.25 23.65
N GLU A 143 -42.05 -8.25 23.58
CA GLU A 143 -42.88 -8.01 22.42
C GLU A 143 -42.12 -7.22 21.36
N LYS A 144 -42.22 -7.69 20.11
CA LYS A 144 -41.72 -6.97 18.94
C LYS A 144 -42.68 -5.83 18.61
N LYS A 145 -42.20 -4.60 18.72
CA LYS A 145 -42.97 -3.39 18.38
C LYS A 145 -42.90 -3.08 16.89
N GLU A 146 -41.69 -2.92 16.35
CA GLU A 146 -41.51 -2.42 14.98
C GLU A 146 -40.18 -2.85 14.36
N LEU A 147 -40.06 -2.70 13.03
CA LEU A 147 -38.85 -2.94 12.26
C LEU A 147 -38.51 -1.72 11.42
N PHE A 148 -37.26 -1.27 11.49
CA PHE A 148 -36.76 -0.16 10.69
C PHE A 148 -35.64 -0.63 9.77
N THR A 149 -35.69 -0.21 8.51
CA THR A 149 -34.59 -0.38 7.56
C THR A 149 -34.02 1.00 7.26
N LEU A 150 -32.72 1.18 7.49
CA LEU A 150 -32.01 2.45 7.35
C LEU A 150 -30.53 2.18 7.08
N LYS A 151 -29.75 3.21 6.80
CA LYS A 151 -28.29 3.11 6.76
C LYS A 151 -27.65 3.59 8.07
N THR A 152 -26.45 3.12 8.37
CA THR A 152 -25.64 3.76 9.43
C THR A 152 -25.43 5.25 9.09
N GLY A 153 -25.52 6.10 10.11
CA GLY A 153 -25.60 7.56 10.02
C GLY A 153 -27.03 8.11 10.00
N GLU A 154 -28.03 7.31 9.63
CA GLU A 154 -29.43 7.76 9.55
C GLU A 154 -30.20 7.59 10.85
N PHE A 155 -31.37 8.23 10.92
CA PHE A 155 -32.25 8.23 12.06
C PHE A 155 -33.60 7.59 11.72
N PHE A 156 -34.21 6.94 12.70
CA PHE A 156 -35.65 6.63 12.68
C PHE A 156 -36.35 7.25 13.89
N LYS A 157 -37.66 7.44 13.78
CA LYS A 157 -38.51 7.99 14.84
C LYS A 157 -39.30 6.87 15.51
N LEU A 158 -39.44 6.95 16.83
CA LEU A 158 -40.21 6.00 17.63
C LEU A 158 -40.86 6.75 18.81
N ASP A 159 -42.16 7.00 18.71
CA ASP A 159 -42.91 7.87 19.62
C ASP A 159 -42.21 9.25 19.81
N GLN A 160 -41.82 9.57 21.04
CA GLN A 160 -41.08 10.78 21.43
C GLN A 160 -39.56 10.68 21.26
N TYR A 161 -39.06 9.56 20.74
CA TYR A 161 -37.63 9.30 20.58
C TYR A 161 -37.20 9.36 19.12
N SER A 162 -35.95 9.76 18.91
CA SER A 162 -35.25 9.56 17.64
C SER A 162 -33.99 8.75 17.90
N ILE A 163 -33.76 7.75 17.06
CA ILE A 163 -32.65 6.81 17.24
C ILE A 163 -31.77 6.91 16.01
N ARG A 164 -30.48 7.16 16.20
CA ARG A 164 -29.47 7.12 15.14
C ARG A 164 -28.77 5.77 15.13
N ALA A 165 -28.67 5.13 13.97
CA ALA A 165 -27.78 3.99 13.77
C ALA A 165 -26.35 4.51 13.59
N ASP A 166 -25.48 4.41 14.60
CA ASP A 166 -24.15 5.04 14.55
C ASP A 166 -23.16 4.24 13.71
N ARG A 167 -22.86 3.01 14.15
CA ARG A 167 -21.80 2.19 13.57
C ARG A 167 -22.11 0.72 13.76
N LEU A 168 -21.94 -0.06 12.69
CA LEU A 168 -21.94 -1.50 12.72
C LEU A 168 -20.49 -2.01 12.84
N GLU A 169 -20.22 -2.86 13.82
CA GLU A 169 -18.98 -3.63 13.93
C GLU A 169 -19.20 -4.98 13.22
N PRO A 170 -18.54 -5.24 12.07
CA PRO A 170 -18.88 -6.39 11.22
C PRO A 170 -18.59 -7.75 11.85
N VAL A 171 -17.57 -7.86 12.69
CA VAL A 171 -17.14 -9.15 13.27
C VAL A 171 -18.00 -9.56 14.45
N SER A 172 -18.33 -8.61 15.32
CA SER A 172 -19.21 -8.86 16.46
C SER A 172 -20.69 -8.67 16.12
N GLU A 173 -21.01 -8.33 14.86
CA GLU A 173 -22.36 -8.01 14.38
C GLU A 173 -23.12 -7.03 15.29
N LYS A 174 -22.37 -6.07 15.86
CA LYS A 174 -22.88 -5.15 16.87
C LYS A 174 -23.18 -3.80 16.26
N LEU A 175 -24.44 -3.37 16.33
CA LEU A 175 -24.85 -2.03 15.90
C LEU A 175 -24.93 -1.09 17.12
N SER A 176 -24.09 -0.07 17.13
CA SER A 176 -24.16 1.02 18.11
C SER A 176 -25.25 2.01 17.71
N LEU A 177 -26.01 2.47 18.70
CA LEU A 177 -27.17 3.34 18.54
C LEU A 177 -27.10 4.49 19.54
N THR A 178 -27.46 5.69 19.09
CA THR A 178 -27.65 6.86 19.97
C THR A 178 -29.12 7.21 20.02
N VAL A 179 -29.65 7.38 21.24
CA VAL A 179 -31.05 7.73 21.47
C VAL A 179 -31.18 9.19 21.86
N PHE A 180 -32.15 9.86 21.25
CA PHE A 180 -32.49 11.25 21.49
C PHE A 180 -33.95 11.36 21.93
N ARG A 181 -34.25 12.32 22.80
CA ARG A 181 -35.61 12.74 23.16
C ARG A 181 -35.70 14.25 22.96
N ASN A 182 -36.67 14.72 22.19
CA ASN A 182 -36.84 16.15 21.85
C ASN A 182 -35.57 16.82 21.28
N GLY A 183 -34.74 16.07 20.55
CA GLY A 183 -33.49 16.56 19.96
C GLY A 183 -32.26 16.49 20.87
N GLU A 184 -32.43 16.21 22.16
CA GLU A 184 -31.32 16.05 23.10
C GLU A 184 -30.90 14.59 23.22
N LYS A 185 -29.59 14.33 23.27
CA LYS A 185 -29.03 12.99 23.46
C LYS A 185 -29.32 12.53 24.89
N ILE A 186 -30.05 11.44 25.04
CA ILE A 186 -30.35 10.84 26.35
C ILE A 186 -29.44 9.65 26.68
N GLY A 187 -28.76 9.07 25.68
CA GLY A 187 -27.80 8.01 25.91
C GLY A 187 -27.45 7.20 24.66
N THR A 188 -26.69 6.14 24.87
CA THR A 188 -26.24 5.21 23.81
C THR A 188 -26.51 3.78 24.23
N THR A 189 -26.78 2.92 23.24
CA THR A 189 -26.96 1.49 23.44
C THR A 189 -26.38 0.74 22.27
N ASP A 190 -26.21 -0.56 22.42
CA ASP A 190 -25.98 -1.46 21.30
C ASP A 190 -27.06 -2.55 21.21
N THR A 191 -26.94 -3.38 20.18
CA THR A 191 -27.83 -4.50 19.92
C THR A 191 -27.52 -5.76 20.74
N GLU A 192 -26.49 -5.74 21.60
CA GLU A 192 -26.15 -6.82 22.54
C GLU A 192 -26.67 -6.53 23.96
N GLY A 193 -27.17 -5.32 24.23
CA GLY A 193 -27.80 -4.94 25.49
C GLY A 193 -26.90 -4.13 26.42
N MET A 194 -25.72 -3.70 25.98
CA MET A 194 -24.94 -2.69 26.71
C MET A 194 -25.60 -1.33 26.49
N ALA A 195 -26.18 -0.75 27.55
CA ALA A 195 -26.93 0.49 27.47
C ALA A 195 -26.48 1.49 28.53
N ALA A 196 -26.07 2.68 28.09
CA ALA A 196 -25.96 3.87 28.91
C ALA A 196 -27.21 4.73 28.69
N LEU A 197 -28.38 4.13 28.97
CA LEU A 197 -29.69 4.77 28.83
C LEU A 197 -30.37 4.87 30.21
N PRO A 198 -31.28 5.85 30.41
CA PRO A 198 -32.08 5.93 31.63
C PRO A 198 -32.89 4.65 31.88
N ALA A 199 -33.08 4.29 33.15
CA ALA A 199 -33.77 3.05 33.55
C ALA A 199 -35.22 2.98 33.02
N GLU A 200 -35.88 4.13 32.89
CA GLU A 200 -37.22 4.28 32.33
C GLU A 200 -37.31 4.16 30.81
N PHE A 201 -36.20 3.96 30.09
CA PHE A 201 -36.24 3.80 28.64
C PHE A 201 -36.87 2.45 28.25
N PRO A 202 -38.02 2.43 27.54
CA PRO A 202 -38.84 1.23 27.43
C PRO A 202 -38.45 0.28 26.29
N TYR A 203 -37.44 0.63 25.48
CA TYR A 203 -37.12 -0.10 24.26
C TYR A 203 -35.77 -0.82 24.31
N ARG A 204 -35.71 -1.95 23.62
CA ARG A 204 -34.46 -2.65 23.29
C ARG A 204 -34.36 -2.81 21.77
N PHE A 205 -33.14 -2.85 21.28
CA PHE A 205 -32.86 -2.95 19.84
C PHE A 205 -32.17 -4.26 19.53
N LYS A 206 -32.54 -4.86 18.40
CA LYS A 206 -31.90 -6.07 17.89
C LYS A 206 -31.49 -5.83 16.45
N LEU A 207 -30.25 -6.18 16.10
CA LEU A 207 -29.84 -6.23 14.70
C LEU A 207 -30.51 -7.46 14.06
N VAL A 208 -31.38 -7.23 13.09
CA VAL A 208 -32.17 -8.29 12.43
C VAL A 208 -31.51 -8.74 11.14
N ALA A 209 -30.93 -7.80 10.39
CA ALA A 209 -30.16 -8.06 9.18
C ALA A 209 -29.27 -6.86 8.87
N PHE A 210 -28.20 -7.07 8.12
CA PHE A 210 -27.39 -6.02 7.52
C PHE A 210 -26.87 -6.49 6.17
N GLN A 211 -26.50 -5.55 5.30
CA GLN A 211 -25.76 -5.87 4.07
C GLN A 211 -24.26 -5.88 4.35
N ASP A 212 -23.51 -6.71 3.62
CA ASP A 212 -22.06 -6.82 3.74
C ASP A 212 -21.38 -5.43 3.71
N PRO A 213 -20.68 -5.04 4.80
CA PRO A 213 -20.07 -3.73 4.89
C PRO A 213 -18.98 -3.52 3.83
N VAL A 214 -19.12 -2.46 3.04
CA VAL A 214 -18.10 -2.09 2.05
C VAL A 214 -17.07 -1.20 2.72
N LEU A 215 -15.82 -1.68 2.77
CA LEU A 215 -14.70 -0.94 3.32
C LEU A 215 -14.45 0.33 2.49
N ARG A 216 -14.44 1.48 3.15
CA ARG A 216 -14.13 2.77 2.54
C ARG A 216 -12.67 3.13 2.70
N ARG A 217 -12.12 2.94 3.89
CA ARG A 217 -10.74 3.30 4.22
C ARG A 217 -10.22 2.42 5.33
N MET A 218 -8.92 2.14 5.31
CA MET A 218 -8.21 1.48 6.39
C MET A 218 -6.84 2.10 6.57
N TRP A 219 -6.48 2.36 7.82
CA TRP A 219 -5.21 2.97 8.16
C TRP A 219 -4.73 2.48 9.52
N VAL A 220 -3.43 2.60 9.71
CA VAL A 220 -2.76 2.25 10.95
C VAL A 220 -1.97 3.46 11.41
N ASP A 221 -2.22 3.89 12.63
CA ASP A 221 -1.41 4.89 13.31
C ASP A 221 -0.20 4.18 13.93
N LEU A 222 0.99 4.72 13.67
CA LEU A 222 2.27 4.10 13.95
C LEU A 222 3.18 5.08 14.69
N SER A 223 3.94 4.55 15.65
CA SER A 223 5.05 5.24 16.30
C SER A 223 6.37 4.52 16.00
N LEU A 224 7.36 5.27 15.54
CA LEU A 224 8.70 4.77 15.20
C LEU A 224 9.73 5.36 16.16
N ALA A 225 10.59 4.50 16.70
CA ALA A 225 11.65 4.91 17.62
C ALA A 225 12.99 4.28 17.24
N GLU A 226 14.03 5.10 17.10
CA GLU A 226 15.42 4.67 16.98
C GLU A 226 16.20 5.15 18.21
N LYS A 227 17.23 4.39 18.63
CA LYS A 227 18.04 4.75 19.81
C LYS A 227 18.62 6.17 19.67
N GLY A 228 18.30 7.03 20.63
CA GLY A 228 18.81 8.40 20.67
C GLY A 228 18.10 9.39 19.75
N GLN A 229 17.02 8.99 19.06
CA GLN A 229 16.20 9.89 18.24
C GLN A 229 14.81 10.09 18.83
N ALA A 230 14.18 11.21 18.48
CA ALA A 230 12.80 11.47 18.86
C ALA A 230 11.85 10.47 18.19
N VAL A 231 10.79 10.09 18.91
CA VAL A 231 9.73 9.23 18.37
C VAL A 231 9.00 9.95 17.25
N VAL A 232 8.90 9.31 16.08
CA VAL A 232 8.14 9.82 14.94
C VAL A 232 6.79 9.12 14.90
N LYS A 233 5.71 9.90 14.93
CA LYS A 233 4.36 9.40 14.74
C LYS A 233 3.90 9.64 13.31
N GLY A 234 3.16 8.70 12.75
CA GLY A 234 2.57 8.85 11.44
C GLY A 234 1.52 7.80 11.15
N THR A 235 0.78 8.00 10.07
CA THR A 235 -0.27 7.09 9.63
C THR A 235 0.15 6.41 8.35
N SER A 236 -0.11 5.11 8.25
CA SER A 236 0.07 4.33 7.02
C SER A 236 -1.26 3.81 6.49
N GLU A 237 -1.52 4.10 5.22
CA GLU A 237 -2.68 3.61 4.47
C GLU A 237 -2.22 2.73 3.31
N ILE A 238 -3.15 1.98 2.70
CA ILE A 238 -2.86 1.10 1.55
C ILE A 238 -2.12 1.86 0.44
N ASN A 239 -2.58 3.06 0.11
CA ASN A 239 -2.06 3.87 -0.99
C ASN A 239 -1.21 5.06 -0.54
N ALA A 240 -1.07 5.27 0.77
CA ALA A 240 -0.30 6.35 1.37
C ALA A 240 0.60 5.77 2.47
N PRO A 241 1.73 5.15 2.10
CA PRO A 241 2.68 4.61 3.07
C PRO A 241 3.34 5.72 3.87
N LEU A 242 3.61 5.43 5.14
CA LEU A 242 4.43 6.29 5.98
C LEU A 242 5.89 6.23 5.49
N GLN A 243 6.47 7.39 5.19
CA GLN A 243 7.86 7.51 4.75
C GLN A 243 8.74 7.92 5.94
N TRP A 244 9.81 7.18 6.20
CA TRP A 244 10.73 7.49 7.29
C TRP A 244 12.13 6.95 6.98
N GLN A 245 13.15 7.81 7.03
CA GLN A 245 14.56 7.46 6.77
C GLN A 245 14.81 6.65 5.47
N GLY A 246 14.09 6.96 4.39
CA GLY A 246 14.19 6.22 3.12
C GLY A 246 13.51 4.86 3.12
N LEU A 247 12.77 4.52 4.18
CA LEU A 247 11.86 3.38 4.25
C LEU A 247 10.44 3.83 3.92
N SER A 248 9.73 2.98 3.20
CA SER A 248 8.29 3.08 2.99
C SER A 248 7.59 2.00 3.82
N ILE A 249 6.73 2.41 4.74
CA ILE A 249 6.01 1.53 5.66
C ILE A 249 4.55 1.48 5.22
N PHE A 250 4.14 0.34 4.68
CA PHE A 250 2.81 0.11 4.13
C PHE A 250 1.96 -0.70 5.11
N ASN A 251 0.69 -0.30 5.23
CA ASN A 251 -0.37 -1.17 5.70
C ASN A 251 -0.85 -2.03 4.52
N THR A 252 -0.55 -3.32 4.55
CA THR A 252 -0.92 -4.26 3.47
C THR A 252 -2.20 -5.03 3.78
N ARG A 253 -2.58 -5.14 5.06
CA ARG A 253 -3.75 -5.88 5.50
C ARG A 253 -4.22 -5.43 6.87
N ILE A 254 -5.53 -5.40 7.08
CA ILE A 254 -6.15 -5.45 8.41
C ILE A 254 -7.07 -6.66 8.41
N SER A 255 -6.94 -7.50 9.42
CA SER A 255 -7.70 -8.74 9.56
C SER A 255 -7.89 -9.07 11.02
N TYR A 256 -8.61 -10.16 11.29
CA TYR A 256 -8.85 -10.66 12.64
C TYR A 256 -8.22 -12.04 12.79
N ASP A 257 -7.70 -12.33 13.99
CA ASP A 257 -7.25 -13.67 14.36
C ASP A 257 -8.48 -14.56 14.73
N PRO A 258 -8.30 -15.88 14.95
CA PRO A 258 -9.40 -16.76 15.35
C PRO A 258 -10.08 -16.38 16.68
N ALA A 259 -9.42 -15.57 17.52
CA ALA A 259 -9.97 -15.04 18.76
C ALA A 259 -10.72 -13.71 18.56
N GLY A 260 -10.86 -13.24 17.31
CA GLY A 260 -11.53 -11.98 16.98
C GLY A 260 -10.70 -10.73 17.24
N ARG A 261 -9.40 -10.85 17.54
CA ARG A 261 -8.53 -9.69 17.75
C ARG A 261 -8.05 -9.15 16.41
N LYS A 262 -8.18 -7.83 16.27
CA LYS A 262 -7.76 -7.10 15.06
C LYS A 262 -6.24 -6.98 15.03
N PHE A 263 -5.63 -7.29 13.89
CA PHE A 263 -4.20 -7.11 13.62
C PHE A 263 -3.98 -6.41 12.27
N ALA A 264 -2.81 -5.80 12.13
CA ALA A 264 -2.35 -5.17 10.91
C ALA A 264 -1.13 -5.90 10.35
N GLY A 265 -1.14 -6.14 9.04
CA GLY A 265 0.03 -6.54 8.27
C GLY A 265 0.79 -5.30 7.83
N ILE A 266 2.02 -5.17 8.32
CA ILE A 266 2.91 -4.07 7.99
C ILE A 266 4.03 -4.58 7.08
N GLN A 267 4.27 -3.86 5.99
CA GLN A 267 5.39 -4.09 5.09
C GLN A 267 6.33 -2.89 5.08
N VAL A 268 7.58 -3.12 5.46
CA VAL A 268 8.66 -2.14 5.42
C VAL A 268 9.49 -2.39 4.16
N VAL A 269 9.56 -1.40 3.29
CA VAL A 269 10.31 -1.47 2.03
C VAL A 269 11.44 -0.46 2.04
N LYS A 270 12.66 -0.93 1.77
CA LYS A 270 13.78 -0.09 1.39
C LYS A 270 14.02 -0.27 -0.10
N ASP A 271 13.92 0.79 -0.88
CA ASP A 271 14.26 0.77 -2.31
C ASP A 271 15.04 2.03 -2.69
N PRO A 272 16.39 2.00 -2.60
CA PRO A 272 17.22 3.16 -2.88
C PRO A 272 17.30 3.47 -4.39
N GLY A 273 16.91 2.53 -5.25
CA GLY A 273 16.93 2.70 -6.70
C GLY A 273 15.68 3.38 -7.26
N ARG A 274 14.56 3.30 -6.54
CA ARG A 274 13.26 3.87 -6.93
C ARG A 274 13.34 5.31 -7.44
N PRO A 275 14.01 6.27 -6.77
CA PRO A 275 14.07 7.65 -7.26
C PRO A 275 14.76 7.77 -8.62
N LEU A 276 15.83 7.00 -8.86
CA LEU A 276 16.55 7.02 -10.13
C LEU A 276 15.72 6.39 -11.26
N VAL A 277 14.98 5.31 -10.98
CA VAL A 277 14.08 4.70 -11.97
C VAL A 277 13.05 5.73 -12.45
N PHE A 278 12.39 6.44 -11.53
CA PHE A 278 11.43 7.49 -11.90
C PHE A 278 12.10 8.65 -12.65
N ALA A 279 13.27 9.11 -12.21
CA ALA A 279 14.02 10.15 -12.91
C ALA A 279 14.38 9.73 -14.35
N GLY A 280 14.85 8.49 -14.53
CA GLY A 280 15.19 7.94 -15.84
C GLY A 280 13.97 7.80 -16.76
N MET A 281 12.81 7.40 -16.22
CA MET A 281 11.53 7.37 -16.96
C MET A 281 11.09 8.77 -17.41
N ILE A 282 11.20 9.77 -16.54
CA ILE A 282 10.88 11.18 -16.86
C ILE A 282 11.82 11.67 -17.97
N ILE A 283 13.13 11.48 -17.82
CA ILE A 283 14.13 11.91 -18.80
C ILE A 283 13.90 11.23 -20.16
N THR A 284 13.63 9.92 -20.16
CA THR A 284 13.32 9.16 -21.38
C THR A 284 12.08 9.71 -22.07
N SER A 285 11.02 10.00 -21.31
CA SER A 285 9.78 10.57 -21.82
C SER A 285 9.99 11.96 -22.43
N LEU A 286 10.74 12.83 -21.76
CA LEU A 286 11.13 14.14 -22.27
C LEU A 286 11.94 14.03 -23.57
N GLY A 287 12.91 13.13 -23.61
CA GLY A 287 13.68 12.84 -24.83
C GLY A 287 12.81 12.40 -26.00
N GLY A 288 11.80 11.57 -25.74
CA GLY A 288 10.76 11.20 -26.71
C GLY A 288 9.97 12.41 -27.21
N LEU A 289 9.46 13.25 -26.30
CA LEU A 289 8.73 14.48 -26.65
C LEU A 289 9.57 15.42 -27.53
N PHE A 290 10.85 15.62 -27.20
CA PHE A 290 11.75 16.44 -28.01
C PHE A 290 12.00 15.85 -29.40
N ALA A 291 12.09 14.52 -29.52
CA ALA A 291 12.22 13.84 -30.80
C ALA A 291 10.97 14.03 -31.68
N PHE A 292 9.77 13.98 -31.09
CA PHE A 292 8.49 14.20 -31.79
C PHE A 292 8.27 15.67 -32.16
N ALA A 293 8.48 16.61 -31.23
CA ALA A 293 8.32 18.04 -31.48
C ALA A 293 9.17 18.52 -32.66
N ARG A 294 10.37 17.96 -32.81
CA ARG A 294 11.27 18.28 -33.93
C ARG A 294 10.85 17.67 -35.26
N ARG A 295 10.04 16.60 -35.28
CA ARG A 295 9.47 16.04 -36.53
C ARG A 295 8.37 16.93 -37.10
N LYS A 296 7.67 17.71 -36.26
CA LYS A 296 6.55 18.56 -36.67
C LYS A 296 6.95 19.89 -37.35
N VAL A 297 8.25 20.16 -37.48
CA VAL A 297 8.80 21.37 -38.14
C VAL A 297 9.02 21.14 -39.65
N TRP A 298 8.65 19.98 -40.18
CA TRP A 298 8.79 19.61 -41.61
C TRP A 298 7.48 19.06 -42.18
N GLY A 299 6.37 19.75 -41.92
CA GLY A 299 5.08 19.55 -42.56
C GLY A 299 4.54 20.89 -43.04
#